data_AF-A0A7G1HL60-F1
#
_entry.id   AF-A0A7G1HL60-F1
#
_cell.length_a   1.000
_cell.length_b   1.000
_cell.length_c   1.000
_cell.angle_alpha   90.00
_cell.angle_beta   90.00
_cell.angle_gamma   90.00
#
_symmetry.space_group_name_H-M   'P 1'
#
loop_
_entity.id
_entity.type
_entity.pdbx_description
1 polymer ?
#
loop_
_entity_poly.entity_id
_entity_poly.type
_entity_poly.pdbx_seq_one_letter_code
_entity_poly.pdbx_strand_id
1 'polypeptide(L)'
;MFEKIIIKPLPYQTAQLPKEKTPTHELPALTAGILNQGLNNFVPKENATILKNVISISANGANTGATFYQPHEFCVLQDAYAIEFIGDKKLNDKEYLFFVCAISKVIYNNSKYEWTNKASWNKVKNELILLPTNPHGKIDFPFMHTLTNALMKQTIQGVVQYCGAKIQATKEIISQETPIQKDSLF
;
A
#
# COMPACT_ATOMS: atom_id res chain seq x y z
N MET A 1 8.64 -16.92 -8.60
CA MET A 1 8.62 -16.33 -7.23
C MET A 1 7.24 -15.81 -6.88
N PHE A 2 6.58 -15.12 -7.81
CA PHE A 2 5.18 -14.75 -7.67
C PHE A 2 4.39 -15.28 -8.86
N GLU A 3 3.10 -15.52 -8.66
CA GLU A 3 2.15 -15.81 -9.73
C GLU A 3 0.91 -14.92 -9.64
N LYS A 4 0.23 -14.73 -10.78
CA LYS A 4 -1.01 -13.96 -10.83
C LYS A 4 -2.16 -14.81 -10.32
N ILE A 5 -2.90 -14.26 -9.38
CA ILE A 5 -4.11 -14.88 -8.84
C ILE A 5 -5.23 -14.80 -9.89
N ILE A 6 -5.89 -15.93 -10.14
CA ILE A 6 -7.07 -15.99 -11.01
C ILE A 6 -8.28 -15.54 -10.19
N ILE A 7 -9.01 -14.55 -10.70
CA ILE A 7 -10.18 -13.96 -10.04
C ILE A 7 -11.44 -14.17 -10.88
N LYS A 8 -12.59 -14.17 -10.22
CA LYS A 8 -13.90 -14.07 -10.88
C LYS A 8 -14.19 -12.60 -11.21
N PRO A 9 -14.56 -12.25 -12.47
CA PRO A 9 -15.02 -10.91 -12.79
C PRO A 9 -16.29 -10.55 -12.00
N LEU A 10 -16.39 -9.29 -11.59
CA LEU A 10 -17.56 -8.76 -10.91
C LEU A 10 -18.36 -7.86 -11.85
N PRO A 11 -19.70 -7.92 -11.84
CA PRO A 11 -20.56 -7.18 -12.77
C PRO A 11 -20.84 -5.74 -12.31
N TYR A 12 -19.88 -5.08 -11.64
CA TYR A 12 -20.05 -3.74 -11.09
C TYR A 12 -19.28 -2.71 -11.91
N GLN A 13 -19.85 -1.52 -12.03
CA GLN A 13 -19.13 -0.35 -12.53
C GLN A 13 -18.73 0.53 -11.36
N THR A 14 -17.47 0.96 -11.31
CA THR A 14 -16.92 1.81 -10.23
C THR A 14 -17.79 3.04 -9.93
N ALA A 15 -18.39 3.66 -10.95
CA ALA A 15 -19.24 4.84 -10.79
C ALA A 15 -20.55 4.59 -10.00
N GLN A 16 -20.97 3.34 -9.86
CA GLN A 16 -22.20 2.93 -9.16
C GLN A 16 -21.93 2.45 -7.73
N LEU A 17 -20.66 2.31 -7.34
CA LEU A 17 -20.28 1.74 -6.05
C LEU A 17 -20.05 2.84 -5.01
N PRO A 18 -20.45 2.60 -3.74
CA PRO A 18 -20.20 3.56 -2.67
C PRO A 18 -18.69 3.72 -2.41
N LYS A 19 -18.29 4.95 -2.07
CA LYS A 19 -16.91 5.28 -1.66
C LYS A 19 -16.63 5.01 -0.18
N GLU A 20 -17.68 4.77 0.60
CA GLU A 20 -17.61 4.41 2.00
C GLU A 20 -18.25 3.06 2.24
N LYS A 21 -17.80 2.38 3.29
CA LYS A 21 -18.31 1.07 3.69
C LYS A 21 -19.78 1.17 4.11
N THR A 22 -20.62 0.27 3.61
CA THR A 22 -22.02 0.13 4.03
C THR A 22 -22.32 -1.32 4.48
N PRO A 23 -23.45 -1.60 5.13
CA PRO A 23 -23.82 -2.96 5.54
C PRO A 23 -23.93 -3.95 4.37
N THR A 24 -24.23 -3.48 3.15
CA THR A 24 -24.36 -4.32 1.96
C THR A 24 -23.13 -4.28 1.05
N HIS A 25 -22.28 -3.27 1.20
CA HIS A 25 -21.06 -3.06 0.41
C HIS A 25 -19.89 -2.85 1.36
N GLU A 26 -19.26 -3.96 1.73
CA GLU A 26 -18.28 -4.01 2.81
C GLU A 26 -16.86 -4.38 2.38
N LEU A 27 -16.70 -4.92 1.18
CA LEU A 27 -15.41 -5.38 0.68
C LEU A 27 -14.75 -4.30 -0.18
N PRO A 28 -13.57 -3.79 0.19
CA PRO A 28 -12.83 -2.86 -0.65
C PRO A 28 -12.52 -3.45 -2.03
N ALA A 29 -12.71 -2.64 -3.07
CA ALA A 29 -12.61 -3.04 -4.46
C ALA A 29 -11.42 -2.35 -5.15
N LEU A 30 -10.44 -3.14 -5.57
CA LEU A 30 -9.23 -2.67 -6.22
C LEU A 30 -9.51 -2.23 -7.67
N THR A 31 -9.03 -1.03 -7.97
CA THR A 31 -9.01 -0.41 -9.30
C THR A 31 -7.60 0.10 -9.64
N ALA A 32 -7.40 0.68 -10.83
CA ALA A 32 -6.10 1.23 -11.26
C ALA A 32 -5.62 2.50 -10.53
N GLY A 33 -6.41 3.05 -9.60
CA GLY A 33 -6.06 4.27 -8.86
C GLY A 33 -4.95 4.07 -7.83
N ILE A 34 -4.35 5.18 -7.38
CA ILE A 34 -3.31 5.17 -6.31
C ILE A 34 -3.83 5.68 -4.98
N LEU A 35 -4.92 6.46 -4.97
CA LEU A 35 -5.57 6.89 -3.75
C LEU A 35 -6.06 5.64 -2.99
N ASN A 36 -5.83 5.63 -1.68
CA ASN A 36 -6.11 4.48 -0.81
C ASN A 36 -5.57 3.15 -1.37
N GLN A 37 -4.39 3.19 -2.02
CA GLN A 37 -3.75 2.01 -2.60
C GLN A 37 -4.63 1.29 -3.64
N GLY A 38 -5.51 2.04 -4.32
CA GLY A 38 -6.45 1.55 -5.33
C GLY A 38 -7.80 1.06 -4.79
N LEU A 39 -8.03 1.12 -3.47
CA LEU A 39 -9.22 0.62 -2.78
C LEU A 39 -10.21 1.74 -2.42
N ASN A 40 -10.80 2.40 -3.43
CA ASN A 40 -11.65 3.59 -3.23
C ASN A 40 -13.15 3.32 -3.18
N ASN A 41 -13.59 2.11 -3.54
CA ASN A 41 -14.99 1.74 -3.60
C ASN A 41 -15.21 0.41 -2.88
N PHE A 42 -16.46 0.14 -2.51
CA PHE A 42 -16.82 -1.08 -1.82
C PHE A 42 -17.85 -1.88 -2.63
N VAL A 43 -17.70 -3.21 -2.63
CA VAL A 43 -18.64 -4.16 -3.24
C VAL A 43 -19.23 -5.10 -2.18
N PRO A 44 -20.34 -5.79 -2.46
CA PRO A 44 -20.78 -6.92 -1.65
C PRO A 44 -19.72 -8.02 -1.63
N LYS A 45 -19.62 -8.76 -0.52
CA LYS A 45 -18.76 -9.95 -0.45
C LYS A 45 -19.28 -11.11 -1.31
N GLU A 46 -20.58 -11.14 -1.56
CA GLU A 46 -21.21 -12.19 -2.34
C GLU A 46 -20.59 -12.28 -3.75
N ASN A 47 -20.24 -13.50 -4.17
CA ASN A 47 -19.61 -13.80 -5.46
C ASN A 47 -18.22 -13.19 -5.72
N ALA A 48 -17.69 -12.37 -4.81
CA ALA A 48 -16.35 -11.81 -4.91
C ALA A 48 -15.25 -12.84 -4.59
N THR A 49 -14.12 -12.74 -5.30
CA THR A 49 -12.89 -13.43 -4.90
C THR A 49 -12.20 -12.60 -3.82
N ILE A 50 -12.31 -13.03 -2.56
CA ILE A 50 -11.70 -12.33 -1.42
C ILE A 50 -10.22 -12.68 -1.34
N LEU A 51 -9.38 -11.64 -1.34
CA LEU A 51 -7.92 -11.72 -1.28
C LEU A 51 -7.42 -11.03 -0.02
N LYS A 52 -6.30 -11.50 0.53
CA LYS A 52 -5.61 -10.92 1.69
C LYS A 52 -4.17 -11.36 1.72
N ASN A 53 -3.27 -10.51 2.23
CA ASN A 53 -1.83 -10.77 2.32
C ASN A 53 -1.21 -11.07 0.94
N VAL A 54 -1.49 -10.21 -0.03
CA VAL A 54 -1.01 -10.33 -1.41
C VAL A 54 -0.53 -8.97 -1.90
N ILE A 55 0.15 -8.95 -3.06
CA ILE A 55 0.58 -7.70 -3.69
C ILE A 55 -0.41 -7.36 -4.81
N SER A 56 -0.93 -6.13 -4.81
CA SER A 56 -1.77 -5.61 -5.89
C SER A 56 -0.97 -4.70 -6.82
N ILE A 57 -1.23 -4.77 -8.12
CA ILE A 57 -0.58 -3.97 -9.15
C ILE A 57 -1.63 -3.34 -10.08
N SER A 58 -1.54 -2.02 -10.27
CA SER A 58 -2.35 -1.30 -11.26
C SER A 58 -1.92 -1.68 -12.68
N ALA A 59 -2.87 -2.05 -13.53
CA ALA A 59 -2.62 -2.56 -14.88
C ALA A 59 -2.98 -1.56 -15.99
N ASN A 60 -3.51 -0.40 -15.64
CA ASN A 60 -4.03 0.58 -16.58
C ASN A 60 -3.86 2.01 -16.03
N GLY A 61 -4.14 3.00 -16.88
CA GLY A 61 -4.08 4.40 -16.49
C GLY A 61 -2.66 4.96 -16.38
N ALA A 62 -2.58 6.24 -15.98
CA ALA A 62 -1.31 6.94 -15.76
C ALA A 62 -0.45 6.33 -14.64
N ASN A 63 -1.05 5.52 -13.76
CA ASN A 63 -0.39 4.88 -12.63
C ASN A 63 -0.16 3.38 -12.84
N THR A 64 -0.14 2.91 -14.10
CA THR A 64 0.16 1.50 -14.38
C THR A 64 1.51 1.11 -13.78
N GLY A 65 1.57 -0.05 -13.12
CA GLY A 65 2.72 -0.51 -12.35
C GLY A 65 2.68 -0.14 -10.88
N ALA A 66 1.81 0.79 -10.44
CA ALA A 66 1.67 1.12 -9.02
C ALA A 66 1.40 -0.15 -8.20
N THR A 67 2.28 -0.42 -7.24
CA THR A 67 2.39 -1.69 -6.54
C THR A 67 2.16 -1.47 -5.05
N PHE A 68 1.26 -2.26 -4.44
CA PHE A 68 0.90 -2.12 -3.04
C PHE A 68 0.81 -3.48 -2.34
N TYR A 69 1.07 -3.49 -1.04
CA TYR A 69 0.81 -4.65 -0.18
C TYR A 69 -0.58 -4.51 0.42
N GLN A 70 -1.41 -5.55 0.31
CA GLN A 70 -2.79 -5.56 0.82
C GLN A 70 -2.91 -6.53 2.01
N PRO A 71 -2.70 -6.07 3.26
CA PRO A 71 -2.78 -6.92 4.47
C PRO A 71 -4.21 -7.24 4.92
N HIS A 72 -5.21 -6.55 4.38
CA HIS A 72 -6.63 -6.71 4.72
C HIS A 72 -7.42 -7.33 3.58
N GLU A 73 -8.63 -7.81 3.88
CA GLU A 73 -9.53 -8.37 2.86
C GLU A 73 -9.92 -7.33 1.82
N PHE A 74 -9.82 -7.71 0.54
CA PHE A 74 -10.27 -6.91 -0.59
C PHE A 74 -10.63 -7.84 -1.77
N CYS A 75 -11.16 -7.28 -2.86
CA CYS A 75 -11.25 -7.98 -4.14
C CYS A 75 -10.70 -7.11 -5.27
N VAL A 76 -10.43 -7.73 -6.41
CA VAL A 76 -10.10 -7.00 -7.64
C VAL A 76 -11.37 -6.74 -8.44
N LEU A 77 -11.63 -5.47 -8.77
CA LEU A 77 -12.79 -5.09 -9.59
C LEU A 77 -12.40 -4.97 -11.05
N GLN A 78 -11.49 -4.06 -11.38
CA GLN A 78 -11.11 -3.78 -12.76
C GLN A 78 -9.72 -3.15 -12.85
N ASP A 79 -9.12 -3.21 -14.05
CA ASP A 79 -7.90 -2.47 -14.41
C ASP A 79 -6.67 -2.67 -13.50
N ALA A 80 -6.67 -3.74 -12.70
CA ALA A 80 -5.61 -4.11 -11.78
C ALA A 80 -5.55 -5.64 -11.64
N TYR A 81 -4.51 -6.16 -11.01
CA TYR A 81 -4.39 -7.58 -10.66
C TYR A 81 -3.67 -7.76 -9.33
N ALA A 82 -3.80 -8.96 -8.77
CA ALA A 82 -3.07 -9.36 -7.57
C ALA A 82 -2.11 -10.51 -7.91
N ILE A 83 -0.97 -10.54 -7.21
CA ILE A 83 0.02 -11.60 -7.28
C ILE A 83 0.29 -12.16 -5.89
N GLU A 84 0.51 -13.47 -5.82
CA GLU A 84 0.84 -14.19 -4.58
C GLU A 84 2.24 -14.78 -4.63
N PHE A 85 2.87 -14.90 -3.46
CA PHE A 85 4.19 -15.47 -3.31
C PHE A 85 4.08 -17.00 -3.28
N ILE A 86 4.82 -17.69 -4.16
CA ILE A 86 4.77 -19.16 -4.32
C ILE A 86 5.93 -19.90 -3.65
N GLY A 87 6.61 -19.29 -2.67
CA GLY A 87 7.70 -19.94 -1.94
C GLY A 87 7.21 -20.72 -0.72
N ASP A 88 8.08 -21.60 -0.19
CA ASP A 88 7.75 -22.56 0.87
C ASP A 88 7.41 -21.93 2.24
N LYS A 89 7.60 -20.62 2.39
CA LYS A 89 7.30 -19.89 3.62
C LYS A 89 6.14 -18.92 3.42
N LYS A 90 5.38 -18.75 4.51
CA LYS A 90 4.46 -17.62 4.63
C LYS A 90 5.27 -16.34 4.91
N LEU A 91 5.05 -15.31 4.11
CA LEU A 91 5.66 -14.01 4.30
C LEU A 91 4.98 -13.24 5.43
N ASN A 92 5.75 -12.43 6.16
CA ASN A 92 5.22 -11.42 7.07
C ASN A 92 5.10 -10.05 6.39
N ASP A 93 4.41 -9.11 7.04
CA ASP A 93 4.14 -7.77 6.48
C ASP A 93 5.41 -7.03 6.04
N LYS A 94 6.50 -7.15 6.79
CA LYS A 94 7.75 -6.43 6.50
C LYS A 94 8.47 -7.01 5.28
N GLU A 95 8.31 -8.31 5.06
CA GLU A 95 8.83 -8.99 3.88
C GLU A 95 8.00 -8.64 2.65
N TYR A 96 6.66 -8.57 2.77
CA TYR A 96 5.81 -8.06 1.71
C TYR A 96 6.14 -6.62 1.33
N LEU A 97 6.32 -5.74 2.31
CA LEU A 97 6.72 -4.35 2.06
C LEU A 97 8.06 -4.26 1.33
N PHE A 98 9.02 -5.12 1.67
CA PHE A 98 10.29 -5.18 0.95
C PHE A 98 10.09 -5.60 -0.51
N PHE A 99 9.30 -6.65 -0.76
CA PHE A 99 8.99 -7.08 -2.12
C PHE A 99 8.27 -6.01 -2.92
N VAL A 100 7.33 -5.28 -2.32
CA VAL A 100 6.66 -4.13 -2.95
C VAL A 100 7.69 -3.10 -3.41
N CYS A 101 8.67 -2.75 -2.57
CA CYS A 101 9.74 -1.82 -2.96
C CYS A 101 10.58 -2.37 -4.13
N ALA A 102 10.99 -3.64 -4.06
CA ALA A 102 11.81 -4.27 -5.10
C ALA A 102 11.08 -4.36 -6.45
N ILE A 103 9.81 -4.75 -6.44
CA ILE A 103 8.95 -4.86 -7.62
C ILE A 103 8.66 -3.45 -8.18
N SER A 104 8.21 -2.53 -7.34
CA SER A 104 7.89 -1.15 -7.73
C SER A 104 9.09 -0.45 -8.38
N LYS A 105 10.31 -0.71 -7.88
CA LYS A 105 11.54 -0.20 -8.51
C LYS A 105 11.68 -0.60 -9.98
N VAL A 106 11.24 -1.80 -10.34
CA VAL A 106 11.41 -2.37 -11.69
C VAL A 106 10.18 -2.15 -12.59
N ILE A 107 9.00 -1.92 -12.04
CA ILE A 107 7.78 -1.81 -12.85
C ILE A 107 7.05 -0.47 -12.76
N TYR A 108 7.42 0.40 -11.82
CA TYR A 108 6.76 1.69 -11.62
C TYR A 108 7.77 2.85 -11.59
N ASN A 109 8.82 2.75 -10.78
CA ASN A 109 9.75 3.86 -10.53
C ASN A 109 10.87 4.00 -11.57
N ASN A 110 10.87 3.18 -12.63
CA ASN A 110 11.88 3.24 -13.69
C ASN A 110 11.37 3.83 -15.01
N SER A 111 10.14 4.36 -15.02
CA SER A 111 9.50 4.96 -16.21
C SER A 111 9.35 4.02 -17.40
N LYS A 112 9.55 2.71 -17.23
CA LYS A 112 9.45 1.72 -18.31
C LYS A 112 8.02 1.51 -18.77
N TYR A 113 7.08 1.51 -17.82
CA TYR A 113 5.66 1.30 -18.09
C TYR A 113 4.90 2.61 -17.95
N GLU A 114 4.04 2.88 -18.92
CA GLU A 114 3.22 4.08 -18.98
C GLU A 114 1.91 3.78 -19.74
N TRP A 115 1.12 4.82 -20.00
CA TRP A 115 -0.19 4.71 -20.65
C TRP A 115 -0.23 3.84 -21.92
N THR A 116 0.74 3.99 -22.83
CA THR A 116 0.83 3.19 -24.06
C THR A 116 1.54 1.84 -23.84
N ASN A 117 2.51 1.80 -22.92
CA ASN A 117 3.21 0.60 -22.49
C ASN A 117 2.77 0.15 -21.08
N LYS A 118 1.55 -0.37 -20.97
CA LYS A 118 0.96 -0.77 -19.68
C LYS A 118 1.72 -1.93 -19.00
N ALA A 119 1.80 -1.90 -17.67
CA ALA A 119 2.38 -2.94 -16.82
C ALA A 119 1.46 -4.16 -16.67
N SER A 120 1.09 -4.78 -17.81
CA SER A 120 0.27 -5.99 -17.82
C SER A 120 1.06 -7.20 -17.31
N TRP A 121 0.36 -8.17 -16.71
CA TRP A 121 0.99 -9.38 -16.18
C TRP A 121 1.89 -10.09 -17.19
N ASN A 122 1.46 -10.21 -18.45
CA ASN A 122 2.24 -10.87 -19.50
C ASN A 122 3.59 -10.21 -19.78
N LYS A 123 3.72 -8.91 -19.49
CA LYS A 123 4.98 -8.17 -19.58
C LYS A 123 5.78 -8.28 -18.30
N VAL A 124 5.16 -7.97 -17.15
CA VAL A 124 5.91 -7.83 -15.89
C VAL A 124 6.37 -9.17 -15.30
N LYS A 125 5.72 -10.29 -15.64
CA LYS A 125 6.03 -11.61 -15.04
C LYS A 125 7.47 -12.08 -15.28
N ASN A 126 8.13 -11.52 -16.30
CA ASN A 126 9.51 -11.85 -16.69
C ASN A 126 10.53 -10.80 -16.23
N GLU A 127 10.09 -9.75 -15.52
CA GLU A 127 11.00 -8.74 -15.00
C GLU A 127 11.89 -9.31 -13.89
N LEU A 128 13.16 -8.92 -13.91
CA LEU A 128 14.13 -9.35 -12.92
C LEU A 128 14.17 -8.35 -11.76
N ILE A 129 13.88 -8.84 -10.55
CA ILE A 129 14.11 -8.08 -9.32
C ILE A 129 15.39 -8.56 -8.64
N LEU A 130 16.17 -7.62 -8.10
CA LEU A 130 17.34 -7.94 -7.28
C LEU A 130 16.92 -8.01 -5.81
N LEU A 131 17.34 -9.07 -5.15
CA LEU A 131 17.05 -9.32 -3.74
C LEU A 131 18.33 -9.63 -2.97
N PRO A 132 18.37 -9.32 -1.67
CA PRO A 132 19.49 -9.72 -0.82
C PRO A 132 19.56 -11.25 -0.77
N THR A 133 20.78 -11.77 -0.78
CA THR A 133 21.05 -13.22 -0.68
C THR A 133 21.91 -13.52 0.52
N ASN A 134 21.64 -14.66 1.16
CA ASN A 134 22.46 -15.18 2.23
C ASN A 134 23.73 -15.86 1.64
N PRO A 135 24.70 -16.29 2.47
CA PRO A 135 25.91 -16.96 2.00
C PRO A 135 25.68 -18.23 1.17
N HIS A 136 24.47 -18.81 1.19
CA HIS A 136 24.09 -19.98 0.41
C HIS A 136 23.35 -19.62 -0.90
N GLY A 137 23.30 -18.34 -1.28
CA GLY A 137 22.66 -17.87 -2.51
C GLY A 137 21.12 -17.93 -2.48
N LYS A 138 20.50 -18.09 -1.30
CA LYS A 138 19.04 -18.03 -1.13
C LYS A 138 18.63 -16.64 -0.67
N ILE A 139 17.36 -16.26 -0.86
CA ILE A 139 16.82 -14.96 -0.42
C ILE A 139 17.06 -14.79 1.09
N ASP A 140 17.65 -13.66 1.48
CA ASP A 140 17.91 -13.32 2.87
C ASP A 140 16.70 -12.63 3.52
N PHE A 141 15.70 -13.43 3.89
CA PHE A 141 14.52 -12.94 4.59
C PHE A 141 14.84 -12.28 5.95
N PRO A 142 15.74 -12.81 6.80
CA PRO A 142 16.15 -12.12 8.03
C PRO A 142 16.67 -10.70 7.77
N PHE A 143 17.51 -10.52 6.75
CA PHE A 143 17.97 -9.19 6.35
C PHE A 143 16.81 -8.30 5.89
N MET A 144 15.94 -8.79 5.00
CA MET A 144 14.77 -8.03 4.52
C MET A 144 13.89 -7.55 5.68
N HIS A 145 13.55 -8.45 6.61
CA HIS A 145 12.76 -8.11 7.79
C HIS A 145 13.47 -7.08 8.67
N THR A 146 14.76 -7.28 8.95
CA THR A 146 15.54 -6.41 9.83
C THR A 146 15.68 -5.00 9.25
N LEU A 147 15.99 -4.89 7.96
CA LEU A 147 16.10 -3.61 7.29
C LEU A 147 14.77 -2.85 7.31
N THR A 148 13.68 -3.49 6.87
CA THR A 148 12.36 -2.86 6.87
C THR A 148 11.97 -2.43 8.28
N ASN A 149 12.20 -3.27 9.28
CA ASN A 149 11.89 -2.96 10.68
C ASN A 149 12.71 -1.78 11.22
N ALA A 150 14.01 -1.73 10.91
CA ALA A 150 14.89 -0.63 11.32
C ALA A 150 14.45 0.70 10.71
N LEU A 151 14.14 0.72 9.41
CA LEU A 151 13.63 1.89 8.71
C LEU A 151 12.29 2.36 9.31
N MET A 152 11.35 1.45 9.54
CA MET A 152 10.07 1.79 10.19
C MET A 152 10.27 2.40 11.57
N LYS A 153 11.14 1.82 12.42
CA LYS A 153 11.45 2.36 13.75
C LYS A 153 12.06 3.76 13.67
N GLN A 154 13.00 3.98 12.75
CA GLN A 154 13.63 5.27 12.54
C GLN A 154 12.60 6.33 12.08
N THR A 155 11.70 5.98 11.16
CA THR A 155 10.62 6.88 10.73
C THR A 155 9.68 7.22 11.88
N ILE A 156 9.24 6.22 12.67
CA ILE A 156 8.37 6.43 13.83
C ILE A 156 9.04 7.36 14.85
N GLN A 157 10.33 7.16 15.12
CA GLN A 157 11.09 8.03 16.02
C GLN A 157 11.06 9.49 15.55
N GLY A 158 11.31 9.75 14.26
CA GLY A 158 11.25 11.10 13.70
C GLY A 158 9.86 11.73 13.80
N VAL A 159 8.80 10.96 13.55
CA VAL A 159 7.41 11.44 13.71
C VAL A 159 7.11 11.80 15.16
N VAL A 160 7.51 10.96 16.12
CA VAL A 160 7.32 11.23 17.56
C VAL A 160 8.05 12.51 17.98
N GLN A 161 9.29 12.70 17.53
CA GLN A 161 10.07 13.90 17.80
C GLN A 161 9.39 15.16 17.24
N TYR A 162 8.94 15.10 15.98
CA TYR A 162 8.22 16.21 15.34
C TYR A 162 6.92 16.56 16.09
N CYS A 163 6.11 15.56 16.43
CA CYS A 163 4.88 15.76 17.19
C CYS A 163 5.16 16.38 18.57
N GLY A 164 6.20 15.91 19.26
CA GLY A 164 6.65 16.47 20.54
C GLY A 164 7.04 17.94 20.44
N ALA A 165 7.85 18.30 19.43
CA ALA A 165 8.25 19.68 19.18
C ALA A 165 7.04 20.59 18.87
N LYS A 166 6.09 20.10 18.06
CA LYS A 166 4.86 20.84 17.73
C LYS A 166 4.02 21.12 18.99
N ILE A 167 3.85 20.10 19.85
CA ILE A 167 3.11 20.25 21.13
C ILE A 167 3.80 21.28 22.02
N GLN A 168 5.13 21.23 22.13
CA GLN A 168 5.89 22.16 22.96
C GLN A 168 5.76 23.60 22.47
N ALA A 169 5.92 23.83 21.16
CA ALA A 169 5.73 25.15 20.56
C ALA A 169 4.32 25.71 20.80
N THR A 170 3.28 24.87 20.71
CA THR A 170 1.89 25.29 21.02
C THR A 170 1.72 25.68 22.49
N LYS A 171 2.34 24.95 23.43
CA LYS A 171 2.29 25.29 24.87
C LYS A 171 2.97 26.63 25.17
N GLU A 172 4.11 26.90 24.53
CA GLU A 172 4.84 28.16 24.70
C GLU A 172 4.00 29.37 24.27
N ILE A 173 3.35 29.29 23.10
CA ILE A 173 2.47 30.36 22.61
C ILE A 173 1.31 30.60 23.59
N ILE A 174 0.60 29.55 24.01
CA ILE A 174 -0.53 29.68 24.95
C ILE A 174 -0.08 30.31 26.28
N SER A 175 1.11 29.95 26.79
CA SER A 175 1.63 30.53 28.02
C SER A 175 1.94 32.03 27.91
N GLN A 176 2.30 32.50 26.71
CA GLN A 176 2.56 33.91 26.42
C GLN A 176 1.25 34.72 26.23
N GLU A 177 0.13 34.06 25.93
CA GLU A 177 -1.20 34.68 25.73
C GLU A 177 -2.03 34.82 27.02
N THR A 178 -1.44 34.62 28.21
CA THR A 178 -2.16 34.79 29.48
C THR A 178 -2.84 36.18 29.54
N PRO A 179 -4.16 36.28 29.86
CA PRO A 179 -4.90 37.54 29.72
C PRO A 179 -4.29 38.63 30.57
N ILE A 180 -4.05 39.81 29.99
CA ILE A 180 -3.84 41.04 30.76
C ILE A 180 -5.09 41.21 31.62
N GLN A 181 -4.94 41.06 32.93
CA GLN A 181 -5.96 41.36 33.91
C GLN A 181 -6.39 42.80 33.64
N LYS A 182 -7.59 43.01 33.07
CA LYS A 182 -8.17 44.35 33.03
C LYS A 182 -8.43 44.70 34.48
N ASP A 183 -7.54 45.50 35.06
CA ASP A 183 -7.73 46.07 36.38
C ASP A 183 -9.15 46.65 36.45
N SER A 184 -9.90 46.11 37.40
CA SER A 184 -11.24 46.56 37.76
C SER A 184 -11.14 48.02 38.20
N LEU A 185 -11.41 48.94 37.29
CA LEU A 185 -11.66 50.33 37.60
C LEU A 185 -13.18 50.53 37.70
N PHE A 186 -13.59 50.69 38.97
CA PHE A 186 -14.88 51.16 39.48
C PHE A 186 -16.01 50.13 39.62
#